data_AF-A0AAW8M2R1-F1
#
_entry.id   AF-A0AAW8M2R1-F1
#
_cell.length_a   1.000
_cell.length_b   1.000
_cell.length_c   1.000
_cell.angle_alpha   90.00
_cell.angle_beta   90.00
_cell.angle_gamma   90.00
#
_symmetry.space_group_name_H-M   'P 1'
#
loop_
_entity.id
_entity.type
_entity.pdbx_description
1 polymer ?
#
loop_
_entity_poly.entity_id
_entity_poly.type
_entity_poly.pdbx_seq_one_letter_code
_entity_poly.pdbx_strand_id
1 'polypeptide(L)'
;MPADITAERLLNICEAPTVQAAMIEGDALGWPRLTGAETEEWRRSFVAYNGGSVDVVGWRHEKAGGAESLSFWLATGPNGHKACAYSTPRPAGFLDALSERLGAPDNLDKNDAIESTTAWWRRGAVEYSFVQVGSSAVVNIGSSR
;
A
#
# COMPACT_ATOMS: atom_id res chain seq x y z
N MET A 1 7.19 19.24 8.96
CA MET A 1 7.49 17.89 9.48
C MET A 1 6.78 16.90 8.57
N PRO A 2 7.38 15.74 8.25
CA PRO A 2 6.72 14.69 7.48
C PRO A 2 5.39 14.30 8.14
N ALA A 3 4.33 14.18 7.36
CA ALA A 3 3.03 13.79 7.88
C ALA A 3 2.99 12.29 8.20
N ASP A 4 2.20 11.92 9.20
CA ASP A 4 1.81 10.52 9.41
C ASP A 4 0.76 10.09 8.37
N ILE A 5 0.79 8.81 7.98
CA ILE A 5 -0.24 8.24 7.13
C ILE A 5 -1.41 7.81 8.02
N THR A 6 -2.60 8.36 7.72
CA THR A 6 -3.88 7.86 8.22
C THR A 6 -4.51 6.92 7.19
N ALA A 7 -5.50 6.12 7.59
CA ALA A 7 -6.23 5.27 6.65
C ALA A 7 -6.87 6.07 5.51
N GLU A 8 -7.43 7.25 5.79
CA GLU A 8 -8.00 8.15 4.78
C GLU A 8 -6.94 8.61 3.75
N ARG A 9 -5.79 9.10 4.23
CA ARG A 9 -4.69 9.52 3.33
C ARG A 9 -4.17 8.35 2.50
N LEU A 10 -4.03 7.17 3.12
CA LEU A 10 -3.63 5.97 2.42
C LEU A 10 -4.60 5.65 1.28
N LEU A 11 -5.90 5.66 1.55
CA LEU A 11 -6.93 5.40 0.54
C LEU A 11 -6.89 6.45 -0.58
N ASN A 12 -6.73 7.73 -0.26
CA ASN A 12 -6.62 8.79 -1.27
C ASN A 12 -5.44 8.56 -2.23
N ILE A 13 -4.28 8.15 -1.72
CA ILE A 13 -3.10 7.85 -2.55
C ILE A 13 -3.32 6.56 -3.35
N CYS A 14 -3.78 5.49 -2.70
CA CYS A 14 -3.90 4.17 -3.31
C CYS A 14 -5.04 4.05 -4.32
N GLU A 15 -6.11 4.83 -4.15
CA GLU A 15 -7.24 4.83 -5.06
C GLU A 15 -7.05 5.79 -6.25
N ALA A 16 -5.98 6.60 -6.24
CA ALA A 16 -5.65 7.51 -7.33
C ALA A 16 -5.69 6.80 -8.71
N PRO A 17 -6.19 7.47 -9.76
CA PRO A 17 -6.38 6.85 -11.07
C PRO A 17 -5.08 6.67 -11.86
N THR A 18 -4.06 7.48 -11.55
CA THR A 18 -2.78 7.52 -12.28
C THR A 18 -1.61 7.63 -11.30
N VAL A 19 -0.42 7.23 -11.73
CA VAL A 19 0.82 7.45 -10.96
C VAL A 19 1.03 8.94 -10.69
N GLN A 20 0.72 9.82 -11.64
CA GLN A 20 0.82 11.27 -11.44
C GLN A 20 -0.14 11.80 -10.35
N ALA A 21 -1.36 11.26 -10.26
CA ALA A 21 -2.29 11.63 -9.21
C ALA A 21 -1.83 11.10 -7.84
N ALA A 22 -1.39 9.84 -7.78
CA ALA A 22 -0.78 9.28 -6.57
C ALA A 22 0.45 10.08 -6.14
N MET A 23 1.23 10.57 -7.10
CA MET A 23 2.42 11.39 -6.87
C MET A 23 2.09 12.71 -6.16
N ILE A 24 0.99 13.37 -6.53
CA ILE A 24 0.57 14.63 -5.92
C ILE A 24 0.18 14.41 -4.46
N GLU A 25 -0.64 13.39 -4.20
CA GLU A 25 -1.10 13.07 -2.83
C GLU A 25 0.05 12.54 -1.95
N GLY A 26 0.91 11.68 -2.50
CA GLY A 26 2.05 11.12 -1.78
C GLY A 26 3.14 12.15 -1.47
N ASP A 27 3.38 13.13 -2.35
CA ASP A 27 4.32 14.22 -2.08
C ASP A 27 3.87 15.12 -0.94
N ALA A 28 2.56 15.27 -0.73
CA ALA A 28 2.00 16.01 0.39
C ALA A 28 2.33 15.38 1.75
N LEU A 29 2.85 14.14 1.79
CA LEU A 29 3.39 13.53 2.99
C LEU A 29 4.73 14.15 3.42
N GLY A 30 5.46 14.78 2.50
CA GLY A 30 6.82 15.27 2.75
C GLY A 30 7.86 14.17 2.93
N TRP A 31 7.55 12.94 2.48
CA TRP A 31 8.45 11.81 2.52
C TRP A 31 9.39 11.84 1.32
N PRO A 32 10.67 11.48 1.47
CA PRO A 32 11.55 11.27 0.32
C PRO A 32 10.97 10.22 -0.63
N ARG A 33 10.93 10.55 -1.92
CA ARG A 33 10.65 9.58 -2.99
C ARG A 33 11.80 8.59 -3.10
N LEU A 34 11.48 7.33 -3.37
CA LEU A 34 12.44 6.34 -3.82
C LEU A 34 12.98 6.77 -5.18
N THR A 35 14.29 6.65 -5.35
CA THR A 35 14.97 6.95 -6.61
C THR A 35 14.68 5.90 -7.67
N GLY A 36 14.93 6.26 -8.93
CA GLY A 36 14.88 5.30 -10.03
C GLY A 36 15.78 4.08 -9.79
N ALA A 37 16.97 4.30 -9.21
CA ALA A 37 17.91 3.24 -8.87
C ALA A 37 17.36 2.28 -7.80
N GLU A 38 16.69 2.81 -6.76
CA GLU A 38 16.08 1.97 -5.71
C GLU A 38 14.91 1.12 -6.21
N THR A 39 14.25 1.52 -7.30
CA THR A 39 13.09 0.80 -7.86
C THR A 39 13.43 -0.04 -9.10
N GLU A 40 14.62 0.12 -9.67
CA GLU A 40 15.00 -0.43 -10.97
C GLU A 40 15.00 -1.97 -10.99
N GLU A 41 15.62 -2.60 -9.98
CA GLU A 41 15.69 -4.06 -9.89
C GLU A 41 14.30 -4.69 -9.73
N TRP A 42 13.47 -4.09 -8.87
CA TRP A 42 12.08 -4.50 -8.69
C TRP A 42 11.30 -4.37 -9.99
N ARG A 43 11.40 -3.23 -10.67
CA ARG A 43 10.70 -2.96 -11.93
C ARG A 43 11.06 -3.98 -13.00
N ARG A 44 12.35 -4.27 -13.13
CA ARG A 44 12.87 -5.25 -14.10
C ARG A 44 12.35 -6.65 -13.82
N SER A 45 12.40 -7.09 -12.57
CA SER A 45 11.92 -8.41 -12.15
C SER A 45 10.39 -8.52 -12.35
N PHE A 46 9.66 -7.47 -12.00
CA PHE A 46 8.22 -7.40 -12.18
C PHE A 46 7.82 -7.52 -13.66
N VAL A 47 8.46 -6.76 -14.55
CA VAL A 47 8.17 -6.80 -16.00
C VAL A 47 8.59 -8.14 -16.60
N ALA A 48 9.72 -8.72 -16.18
CA ALA A 48 10.17 -10.02 -16.67
C ALA A 48 9.17 -11.15 -16.32
N TYR A 49 8.52 -11.06 -15.17
CA TYR A 49 7.53 -12.05 -14.72
C TYR A 49 6.14 -11.81 -15.32
N ASN A 50 5.63 -10.57 -15.27
CA ASN A 50 4.25 -10.25 -15.66
C ASN A 50 4.07 -9.94 -17.15
N GLY A 51 5.16 -9.61 -17.85
CA GLY A 51 5.11 -9.03 -19.18
C GLY A 51 4.59 -7.57 -19.17
N GLY A 52 4.66 -6.92 -20.33
CA GLY A 52 4.14 -5.56 -20.52
C GLY A 52 5.01 -4.47 -19.90
N SER A 53 4.39 -3.50 -19.23
CA SER A 53 5.09 -2.36 -18.60
C SER A 53 4.54 -2.07 -17.21
N VAL A 54 5.33 -1.34 -16.40
CA VAL A 54 4.87 -0.86 -15.09
C VAL A 54 5.41 0.54 -14.83
N ASP A 55 4.50 1.45 -14.46
CA ASP A 55 4.83 2.75 -13.91
C ASP A 55 4.74 2.65 -12.39
N VAL A 56 5.78 3.06 -11.66
CA VAL A 56 5.87 2.92 -10.20
C VAL A 56 6.41 4.18 -9.57
N VAL A 57 5.84 4.53 -8.42
CA VAL A 57 6.36 5.53 -7.49
C VAL A 57 6.39 4.93 -6.09
N GLY A 58 7.38 5.30 -5.30
CA GLY A 58 7.40 4.95 -3.88
C GLY A 58 8.00 6.07 -3.04
N TRP A 59 7.70 6.02 -1.76
CA TRP A 59 8.19 6.91 -0.72
C TRP A 59 8.67 6.08 0.45
N ARG A 60 9.71 6.57 1.12
CA ARG A 60 10.22 5.96 2.35
C ARG A 60 10.53 7.04 3.36
N HIS A 61 10.16 6.79 4.60
CA HIS A 61 10.43 7.69 5.70
C HIS A 61 10.94 6.93 6.92
N GLU A 62 12.16 7.27 7.33
CA GLU A 62 12.79 6.72 8.53
C GLU A 62 12.22 7.40 9.77
N LYS A 63 11.71 6.60 10.73
CA LYS A 63 11.21 7.06 12.02
C LYS A 63 11.83 6.25 13.16
N ALA A 64 11.71 6.79 14.37
CA ALA A 64 11.99 6.01 15.57
C ALA A 64 11.05 4.80 15.63
N GLY A 65 11.63 3.59 15.70
CA GLY A 65 10.88 2.33 15.68
C GLY A 65 10.80 1.62 14.32
N GLY A 66 11.30 2.24 13.24
CA GLY A 66 11.43 1.59 11.93
C GLY A 66 11.07 2.49 10.75
N ALA A 67 11.34 1.99 9.55
CA ALA A 67 10.99 2.68 8.30
C ALA A 67 9.53 2.47 7.95
N GLU A 68 8.86 3.52 7.50
CA GLU A 68 7.61 3.44 6.79
C GLU A 68 7.88 3.49 5.28
N SER A 69 7.17 2.68 4.51
CA SER A 69 7.25 2.71 3.05
C SER A 69 5.86 2.69 2.42
N LEU A 70 5.69 3.48 1.38
CA LEU A 70 4.48 3.51 0.56
C LEU A 70 4.90 3.34 -0.90
N SER A 71 4.20 2.52 -1.65
CA SER A 71 4.41 2.36 -3.09
C SER A 71 3.09 2.28 -3.81
N PHE A 72 3.06 2.81 -5.02
CA PHE A 72 1.93 2.79 -5.92
C PHE A 72 2.43 2.47 -7.32
N TRP A 73 1.75 1.57 -8.02
CA TRP A 73 2.10 1.23 -9.39
C TRP A 73 0.89 0.88 -10.26
N LEU A 74 1.08 1.10 -11.56
CA LEU A 74 0.17 0.72 -12.62
C LEU A 74 0.89 -0.20 -13.59
N ALA A 75 0.47 -1.45 -13.64
CA ALA A 75 0.92 -2.42 -14.61
C ALA A 75 0.00 -2.40 -15.85
N THR A 76 0.58 -2.51 -17.03
CA THR A 76 -0.14 -2.71 -18.29
C THR A 76 0.34 -3.98 -19.00
N GLY A 77 -0.55 -4.65 -19.72
CA GLY A 77 -0.28 -5.94 -20.36
C GLY A 77 -1.24 -7.04 -19.89
N PRO A 78 -0.90 -8.32 -20.11
CA PRO A 78 -1.75 -9.47 -19.78
C PRO A 78 -2.20 -9.53 -18.31
N ASN A 79 -1.33 -9.07 -17.40
CA ASN A 79 -1.61 -8.97 -15.96
C ASN A 79 -1.78 -7.51 -15.52
N GLY A 80 -2.51 -6.72 -16.32
CA GLY A 80 -2.74 -5.30 -16.04
C GLY A 80 -3.51 -5.06 -14.74
N HIS A 81 -2.96 -4.24 -13.85
CA HIS A 81 -3.60 -3.90 -12.58
C HIS A 81 -3.08 -2.57 -12.03
N LYS A 82 -3.84 -2.02 -11.09
CA LYS A 82 -3.38 -0.98 -10.16
C LYS A 82 -3.12 -1.62 -8.82
N ALA A 83 -2.01 -1.28 -8.19
CA ALA A 83 -1.76 -1.69 -6.82
C ALA A 83 -0.98 -0.66 -6.02
N CYS A 84 -1.17 -0.74 -4.71
CA CYS A 84 -0.59 0.13 -3.72
C CYS A 84 -0.25 -0.71 -2.50
N ALA A 85 0.93 -0.47 -1.91
CA ALA A 85 1.36 -1.16 -0.71
C ALA A 85 1.96 -0.17 0.28
N TYR A 86 1.49 -0.24 1.52
CA TYR A 86 1.96 0.55 2.65
C TYR A 86 2.46 -0.35 3.76
N SER A 87 3.67 -0.12 4.25
CA SER A 87 4.27 -0.83 5.39
C SER A 87 4.57 0.15 6.52
N THR A 88 4.20 -0.23 7.74
CA THR A 88 4.44 0.58 8.93
C THR A 88 4.75 -0.25 10.17
N PRO A 89 5.69 0.20 11.04
CA PRO A 89 5.90 -0.35 12.37
C PRO A 89 4.93 0.23 13.43
N ARG A 90 3.90 0.98 13.00
CA ARG A 90 2.91 1.63 13.88
C ARG A 90 1.48 1.44 13.35
N PRO A 91 0.97 0.20 13.31
CA PRO A 91 -0.30 -0.11 12.64
C PRO A 91 -1.55 0.23 13.47
N ALA A 92 -1.37 0.74 14.69
CA ALA A 92 -2.48 1.03 15.61
C ALA A 92 -3.54 1.91 14.94
N GLY A 93 -4.79 1.47 15.00
CA GLY A 93 -5.96 2.18 14.45
C GLY A 93 -6.22 1.96 12.95
N PHE A 94 -5.31 1.33 12.18
CA PHE A 94 -5.56 1.11 10.75
C PHE A 94 -6.72 0.15 10.49
N LEU A 95 -6.79 -0.97 11.22
CA LEU A 95 -7.88 -1.94 11.06
C LEU A 95 -9.25 -1.30 11.33
N ASP A 96 -9.35 -0.53 12.42
CA ASP A 96 -10.60 0.12 12.81
C ASP A 96 -11.01 1.19 11.78
N ALA A 97 -10.07 2.05 11.38
CA ALA A 97 -10.33 3.11 10.41
C ALA A 97 -10.66 2.57 9.01
N LEU A 98 -10.00 1.49 8.57
CA LEU A 98 -10.36 0.80 7.33
C LEU A 98 -11.75 0.17 7.43
N SER A 99 -12.09 -0.45 8.56
CA SER A 99 -13.41 -1.04 8.79
C SER A 99 -14.52 0.01 8.85
N GLU A 100 -14.24 1.19 9.41
CA GLU A 100 -15.17 2.32 9.39
C GLU A 100 -15.45 2.78 7.95
N ARG A 101 -14.41 2.86 7.12
CA ARG A 101 -14.51 3.37 5.76
C ARG A 101 -15.05 2.36 4.75
N LEU A 102 -14.74 1.08 4.92
CA LEU A 102 -15.04 -0.02 3.99
C LEU A 102 -16.19 -0.92 4.48
N GLY A 103 -16.65 -0.72 5.72
CA GLY A 103 -17.53 -1.65 6.42
C GLY A 103 -16.78 -2.86 6.98
N ALA A 104 -17.52 -3.83 7.52
CA ALA A 104 -16.93 -5.05 8.07
C ALA A 104 -16.10 -5.81 7.01
N PRO A 105 -14.94 -6.37 7.39
CA PRO A 105 -14.15 -7.22 6.50
C PRO A 105 -14.93 -8.46 6.08
N ASP A 106 -14.70 -8.90 4.84
CA ASP A 106 -15.29 -10.13 4.30
C ASP A 106 -14.64 -11.36 4.95
N ASN A 107 -13.37 -11.24 5.36
CA ASN A 107 -12.66 -12.22 6.16
C ASN A 107 -11.79 -11.50 7.20
N LEU A 108 -11.83 -11.97 8.44
CA LEU A 108 -11.01 -11.49 9.55
C LEU A 108 -10.47 -12.70 10.31
N ASP A 109 -9.15 -12.86 10.29
CA ASP A 109 -8.44 -13.90 11.05
C ASP A 109 -7.53 -13.25 12.09
N LYS A 110 -7.51 -13.83 13.29
CA LYS A 110 -6.71 -13.35 14.42
C LYS A 110 -6.01 -14.55 15.07
N ASN A 111 -4.71 -14.41 15.27
CA ASN A 111 -3.90 -15.40 15.95
C ASN A 111 -3.10 -14.73 17.07
N ASP A 112 -3.61 -14.85 18.29
CA ASP A 112 -3.03 -14.25 19.49
C ASP A 112 -1.65 -14.84 19.84
N ALA A 113 -1.36 -16.09 19.44
CA ALA A 113 -0.10 -16.73 19.76
C ALA A 113 1.11 -16.10 19.05
N ILE A 114 0.87 -15.43 17.92
CA ILE A 114 1.90 -14.73 17.14
C ILE A 114 1.55 -13.25 16.92
N GLU A 115 0.60 -12.72 17.69
CA GLU A 115 0.11 -11.34 17.58
C GLU A 115 -0.21 -10.95 16.12
N SER A 116 -0.89 -11.85 15.41
CA SER A 116 -1.23 -11.67 13.99
C SER A 116 -2.69 -11.33 13.81
N THR A 117 -2.98 -10.39 12.92
CA THR A 117 -4.32 -10.07 12.47
C THR A 117 -4.33 -9.87 10.97
N THR A 118 -5.19 -10.58 10.26
CA THR A 118 -5.39 -10.39 8.83
C THR A 118 -6.85 -10.05 8.54
N ALA A 119 -7.07 -9.07 7.69
CA ALA A 119 -8.40 -8.62 7.30
C ALA A 119 -8.44 -8.34 5.79
N TRP A 120 -9.54 -8.73 5.16
CA TRP A 120 -9.72 -8.63 3.71
C TRP A 120 -11.07 -7.99 3.39
N TRP A 121 -11.09 -7.14 2.38
CA TRP A 121 -12.31 -6.53 1.84
C TRP A 121 -12.25 -6.57 0.31
N ARG A 122 -13.37 -6.92 -0.31
CA ARG A 122 -13.62 -6.73 -1.73
C ARG A 122 -14.77 -5.75 -1.91
N ARG A 123 -14.49 -4.62 -2.55
CA ARG A 123 -15.49 -3.59 -2.86
C ARG A 123 -15.49 -3.35 -4.36
N GLY A 124 -16.42 -4.02 -5.05
CA GLY A 124 -16.44 -4.06 -6.50
C GLY A 124 -15.19 -4.71 -7.07
N ALA A 125 -14.47 -3.99 -7.94
CA ALA A 125 -13.22 -4.45 -8.55
C ALA A 125 -11.97 -4.20 -7.69
N VAL A 126 -12.12 -3.59 -6.50
CA VAL A 126 -11.00 -3.25 -5.61
C VAL A 126 -10.94 -4.25 -4.46
N GLU A 127 -9.73 -4.75 -4.21
CA GLU A 127 -9.37 -5.63 -3.09
C GLU A 127 -8.48 -4.86 -2.12
N TYR A 128 -8.78 -4.98 -0.84
CA TYR A 128 -8.04 -4.37 0.26
C TYR A 128 -7.61 -5.49 1.21
N SER A 129 -6.38 -5.44 1.68
CA SER A 129 -5.85 -6.36 2.67
C SER A 129 -5.10 -5.59 3.75
N PHE A 130 -5.34 -5.93 5.01
CA PHE A 130 -4.54 -5.51 6.14
C PHE A 130 -3.93 -6.77 6.77
N VAL A 131 -2.61 -6.79 6.94
CA VAL A 131 -1.89 -7.88 7.60
C VAL A 131 -0.97 -7.27 8.63
N GLN A 132 -1.24 -7.54 9.90
CA GLN A 132 -0.40 -7.18 11.03
C GLN A 132 0.24 -8.42 11.62
N VAL A 133 1.53 -8.33 11.96
CA VAL A 133 2.25 -9.32 12.75
C VAL A 133 3.12 -8.57 13.77
N GLY A 134 2.85 -8.78 15.06
CA GLY A 134 3.47 -8.02 16.14
C GLY A 134 3.21 -6.53 15.97
N SER A 135 4.28 -5.72 15.98
CA SER A 135 4.22 -4.26 15.83
C SER A 135 4.21 -3.77 14.39
N SER A 136 4.27 -4.65 13.38
CA SER A 136 4.36 -4.24 11.98
C SER A 136 3.10 -4.63 11.22
N ALA A 137 2.66 -3.77 10.30
CA ALA A 137 1.62 -4.15 9.35
C ALA A 137 1.93 -3.73 7.93
N VAL A 138 1.29 -4.43 7.01
CA VAL A 138 1.21 -4.11 5.60
C VAL A 138 -0.25 -3.95 5.20
N VAL A 139 -0.54 -2.87 4.49
CA VAL A 139 -1.81 -2.67 3.79
C VAL A 139 -1.55 -2.76 2.30
N ASN A 140 -2.28 -3.65 1.61
CA ASN A 140 -2.28 -3.69 0.15
C ASN A 140 -3.66 -3.32 -0.38
N ILE A 141 -3.68 -2.55 -1.45
CA ILE A 141 -4.90 -2.15 -2.14
C ILE A 141 -4.66 -2.38 -3.63
N GLY A 142 -5.49 -3.18 -4.27
CA GLY A 142 -5.32 -3.57 -5.66
C GLY A 142 -6.63 -3.60 -6.42
N SER A 143 -6.56 -3.38 -7.74
CA SER A 143 -7.70 -3.58 -8.63
C SER A 143 -7.23 -4.07 -9.98
N SER A 144 -7.89 -5.10 -10.53
CA SER A 144 -7.73 -5.50 -11.92
C SER A 144 -8.19 -4.38 -12.85
N ARG A 145 -7.49 -4.17 -13.97
CA ARG A 145 -7.94 -3.27 -15.04
C ARG A 145 -8.76 -4.01 -16.08
#